data_AF-V7BKC8-F1
#
_entry.id   AF-V7BKC8-F1
#
_cell.length_a   1.000
_cell.length_b   1.000
_cell.length_c   1.000
_cell.angle_alpha   90.00
_cell.angle_beta   90.00
_cell.angle_gamma   90.00
#
_symmetry.space_group_name_H-M   'P 1'
#
loop_
_entity.id
_entity.type
_entity.pdbx_description
1 polymer ?
#
loop_
_entity_poly.entity_id
_entity_poly.type
_entity_poly.pdbx_seq_one_letter_code
_entity_poly.pdbx_strand_id
1 'polypeptide(L)'
;METLAQLEAMCERLYNSQDSVERAQAESTLKCFSLNSDYISQCQYVLDNASSPYALMLASSSLLKQVTEQSLPLQLRIDIRNYLINYLASKGPELEPFVLGSLIQLFCRITKFGWLDDDKFREVVKEAMDFLSQAQHHYAIGLKILNQLVSEINQHNAGLPAARQRRIASSFRDHSLFQIFQISLTSLFQLKSDVGSKLQELSLMLSLSCLSFDFMGTSYDESSDEIGTVQVPSGWKPTLEDSSTLQIFFDYYALNQMFSKEALECLLRLASTRRSLFPNDTARMKFLSHLMQGTKEILQTGIGLSDHDNYHAFCRLLGRFKLNYQLSELVNAEGYSEWIHLVAEFTLKSLHSWK
;
A
#
# COMPACT_ATOMS: atom_id res chain seq x y z
N MET A 1 5.67 29.48 28.85
CA MET A 1 5.46 28.03 28.60
C MET A 1 4.03 27.73 28.92
N GLU A 2 3.21 27.46 27.91
CA GLU A 2 1.93 26.79 28.14
C GLU A 2 2.22 25.45 28.80
N THR A 3 1.49 25.13 29.86
CA THR A 3 1.62 23.81 30.49
C THR A 3 1.14 22.72 29.53
N LEU A 4 1.73 21.52 29.58
CA LEU A 4 1.31 20.41 28.71
C LEU A 4 -0.21 20.17 28.76
N ALA A 5 -0.81 20.28 29.95
CA ALA A 5 -2.25 20.17 30.15
C ALA A 5 -3.06 21.26 29.40
N GLN A 6 -2.55 22.49 29.31
CA GLN A 6 -3.19 23.54 28.51
C GLN A 6 -3.12 23.22 27.02
N LEU A 7 -1.98 22.71 26.55
CA LEU A 7 -1.82 22.29 25.15
C LEU A 7 -2.77 21.14 24.81
N GLU A 8 -2.88 20.12 25.68
CA GLU A 8 -3.83 19.02 25.50
C GLU A 8 -5.28 19.54 25.43
N ALA A 9 -5.68 20.43 26.34
CA ALA A 9 -7.01 21.03 26.32
C ALA A 9 -7.27 21.85 25.04
N MET A 10 -6.25 22.50 24.48
CA MET A 10 -6.36 23.22 23.21
C MET A 10 -6.49 22.27 22.01
N CYS A 11 -5.76 21.16 22.02
CA CYS A 11 -5.88 20.11 20.98
C CYS A 11 -7.29 19.50 21.00
N GLU A 12 -7.82 19.19 22.18
CA GLU A 12 -9.21 18.71 22.33
C GLU A 12 -10.21 19.68 21.68
N ARG A 13 -10.07 20.99 21.96
CA ARG A 13 -10.95 22.01 21.35
C ARG A 13 -10.78 22.08 19.82
N LEU A 14 -9.55 21.99 19.32
CA LEU A 14 -9.26 22.04 17.89
C LEU A 14 -10.02 20.93 17.11
N TYR A 15 -10.02 19.71 17.65
CA TYR A 15 -10.60 18.56 16.95
C TYR A 15 -12.08 18.28 17.30
N ASN A 16 -12.54 18.63 18.51
CA ASN A 16 -13.88 18.27 18.99
C ASN A 16 -14.86 19.44 19.15
N SER A 17 -14.42 20.71 19.17
CA SER A 17 -15.35 21.83 19.38
C SER A 17 -16.30 22.02 18.18
N GLN A 18 -17.58 22.21 18.46
CA GLN A 18 -18.59 22.55 17.44
C GLN A 18 -18.60 24.05 17.11
N ASP A 19 -17.99 24.88 17.94
CA ASP A 19 -17.85 26.32 17.71
C ASP A 19 -16.68 26.60 16.74
N SER A 20 -16.98 27.25 15.62
CA SER A 20 -15.97 27.61 14.63
C SER A 20 -14.98 28.67 15.13
N VAL A 21 -15.41 29.54 16.05
CA VAL A 21 -14.55 30.59 16.61
C VAL A 21 -13.54 29.99 17.58
N GLU A 22 -13.98 29.07 18.46
CA GLU A 22 -13.09 28.38 19.38
C GLU A 22 -12.04 27.53 18.64
N ARG A 23 -12.46 26.81 17.59
CA ARG A 23 -11.53 26.03 16.75
C ARG A 23 -10.51 26.93 16.06
N ALA A 24 -10.95 28.03 15.47
CA ALA A 24 -10.05 28.98 14.80
C ALA A 24 -9.05 29.62 15.77
N GLN A 25 -9.47 29.90 17.01
CA GLN A 25 -8.58 30.41 18.06
C GLN A 25 -7.54 29.35 18.46
N ALA A 26 -7.96 28.11 18.70
CA ALA A 26 -7.05 27.01 19.01
C ALA A 26 -6.04 26.77 17.86
N GLU A 27 -6.53 26.75 16.61
CA GLU A 27 -5.69 26.60 15.43
C GLU A 27 -4.66 27.72 15.32
N SER A 28 -5.08 28.98 15.50
CA SER A 28 -4.19 30.16 15.43
C SER A 28 -3.03 30.06 16.43
N THR A 29 -3.31 29.66 17.67
CA THR A 29 -2.28 29.50 18.70
C THR A 29 -1.36 28.31 18.42
N LEU A 30 -1.92 27.17 17.99
CA LEU A 30 -1.15 25.95 17.75
C LEU A 30 -0.36 26.00 16.42
N LYS A 31 -0.66 26.95 15.54
CA LYS A 31 -0.06 27.08 14.21
C LYS A 31 1.48 27.13 14.23
N CYS A 32 2.07 27.72 15.29
CA CYS A 32 3.52 27.86 15.43
C CYS A 32 4.25 26.50 15.38
N PHE A 33 3.64 25.44 15.91
CA PHE A 33 4.19 24.08 15.90
C PHE A 33 4.44 23.56 14.48
N SER A 34 3.70 24.05 13.48
CA SER A 34 3.87 23.60 12.10
C SER A 34 4.75 24.54 11.24
N LEU A 35 5.00 25.76 11.71
CA LEU A 35 5.68 26.80 10.94
C LEU A 35 7.13 27.05 11.39
N ASN A 36 7.45 26.82 12.66
CA ASN A 36 8.77 27.10 13.20
C ASN A 36 9.50 25.80 13.57
N SER A 37 10.65 25.55 12.93
CA SER A 37 11.52 24.40 13.22
C SER A 37 12.05 24.36 14.66
N ASP A 38 12.05 25.47 15.38
CA ASP A 38 12.39 25.51 16.81
C ASP A 38 11.42 24.67 17.66
N TYR A 39 10.20 24.41 17.16
CA TYR A 39 9.19 23.61 17.85
C TYR A 39 9.33 22.09 17.64
N ILE A 40 10.31 21.62 16.85
CA ILE A 40 10.52 20.18 16.64
C ILE A 40 10.75 19.44 17.97
N SER A 41 11.64 19.97 18.81
CA SER A 41 11.91 19.39 20.13
C SER A 41 10.67 19.42 21.02
N GLN A 42 9.81 20.44 20.88
CA GLN A 42 8.55 20.54 21.60
C GLN A 42 7.53 19.50 21.11
N CYS A 43 7.47 19.23 19.80
CA CYS A 43 6.65 18.14 19.25
C CYS A 43 7.09 16.78 19.81
N GLN A 44 8.40 16.51 19.87
CA GLN A 44 8.93 15.28 20.47
C GLN A 44 8.60 15.19 21.96
N TYR A 45 8.73 16.30 22.70
CA TYR A 45 8.31 16.37 24.09
C TYR A 45 6.81 16.04 24.26
N VAL A 46 5.94 16.57 23.40
CA VAL A 46 4.51 16.24 23.41
C VAL A 46 4.29 14.76 23.11
N LEU A 47 4.98 14.18 22.13
CA LEU A 47 4.88 12.76 21.81
C LEU A 47 5.29 11.85 22.97
N ASP A 48 6.32 12.25 23.73
CA ASP A 48 6.86 11.44 24.83
C ASP A 48 6.02 11.55 26.13
N ASN A 49 5.31 12.67 26.32
CA ASN A 49 4.70 13.00 27.63
C ASN A 49 3.18 13.21 27.59
N ALA A 50 2.58 13.46 26.43
CA ALA A 50 1.14 13.68 26.34
C ALA A 50 0.37 12.37 26.46
N SER A 51 -0.78 12.46 27.09
CA SER A 51 -1.76 11.38 27.22
C SER A 51 -2.92 11.53 26.22
N SER A 52 -3.19 12.75 25.76
CA SER A 52 -4.26 13.02 24.78
C SER A 52 -3.86 12.56 23.38
N PRO A 53 -4.62 11.67 22.72
CA PRO A 53 -4.41 11.29 21.32
C PRO A 53 -4.43 12.49 20.35
N TYR A 54 -5.19 13.53 20.67
CA TYR A 54 -5.25 14.75 19.86
C TYR A 54 -3.98 15.58 19.96
N ALA A 55 -3.33 15.62 21.12
CA ALA A 55 -2.02 16.26 21.27
C ALA A 55 -0.93 15.50 20.51
N LEU A 56 -0.96 14.16 20.55
CA LEU A 56 -0.07 13.32 19.74
C LEU A 56 -0.30 13.55 18.23
N MET A 57 -1.57 13.65 17.81
CA MET A 57 -1.92 13.96 16.42
C MET A 57 -1.45 15.35 16.01
N LEU A 58 -1.60 16.38 16.85
CA LEU A 58 -1.07 17.71 16.59
C LEU A 58 0.45 17.66 16.38
N ALA A 59 1.19 17.00 17.28
CA ALA A 59 2.64 16.90 17.20
C ALA A 59 3.09 16.18 15.93
N SER A 60 2.48 15.04 15.61
CA SER A 60 2.76 14.26 14.40
C SER A 60 2.46 15.06 13.11
N SER A 61 1.28 15.68 13.01
CA SER A 61 0.88 16.47 11.84
C SER A 61 1.73 17.74 11.67
N SER A 62 2.12 18.37 12.77
CA SER A 62 3.02 19.52 12.77
C SER A 62 4.41 19.14 12.24
N LEU A 63 5.00 18.05 12.76
CA LEU A 63 6.26 17.51 12.25
C LEU A 63 6.15 17.11 10.77
N LEU A 64 5.05 16.48 10.36
CA LEU A 64 4.83 16.07 8.96
C LEU A 64 4.85 17.28 8.02
N LYS A 65 4.19 18.36 8.42
CA LYS A 65 4.20 19.61 7.66
C LYS A 65 5.59 20.22 7.59
N GLN A 66 6.31 20.29 8.72
CA GLN A 66 7.67 20.81 8.74
C GLN A 66 8.64 20.01 7.86
N VAL A 67 8.61 18.67 7.95
CA VAL A 67 9.46 17.80 7.10
C VAL A 67 9.13 17.97 5.61
N THR A 68 7.87 18.25 5.29
CA THR A 68 7.40 18.37 3.90
C THR A 68 7.72 19.75 3.30
N GLU A 69 7.54 20.82 4.08
CA GLU A 69 7.60 22.20 3.57
C GLU A 69 8.96 22.88 3.84
N GLN A 70 9.74 22.41 4.80
CA GLN A 70 10.99 23.08 5.22
C GLN A 70 12.23 22.28 4.84
N SER A 71 13.32 23.01 4.56
CA SER A 71 14.63 22.42 4.31
C SER A 71 15.37 22.17 5.62
N LEU A 72 15.07 21.05 6.28
CA LEU A 72 15.72 20.66 7.54
C LEU A 72 17.15 20.11 7.32
N PRO A 73 18.11 20.41 8.22
CA PRO A 73 19.46 19.84 8.17
C PRO A 73 19.45 18.31 8.12
N LEU A 74 20.40 17.71 7.39
CA LEU A 74 20.47 16.26 7.22
C LEU A 74 20.49 15.51 8.56
N GLN A 75 21.34 15.93 9.50
CA GLN A 75 21.45 15.28 10.80
C GLN A 75 20.13 15.32 11.57
N LEU A 76 19.44 16.46 11.58
CA LEU A 76 18.14 16.59 12.23
C LEU A 76 17.09 15.66 11.60
N ARG A 77 17.10 15.49 10.27
CA ARG A 77 16.21 14.54 9.60
C ARG A 77 16.49 13.09 9.99
N ILE A 78 17.77 12.73 10.12
CA ILE A 78 18.17 11.39 10.59
C ILE A 78 17.71 11.19 12.04
N ASP A 79 17.88 12.20 12.91
CA ASP A 79 17.48 12.12 14.31
C ASP A 79 15.96 11.97 14.46
N ILE A 80 15.17 12.75 13.71
CA ILE A 80 13.70 12.63 13.69
C ILE A 80 13.28 11.23 13.21
N ARG A 81 13.87 10.73 12.11
CA ARG A 81 13.57 9.40 11.57
C ARG A 81 13.82 8.31 12.62
N ASN A 82 14.99 8.33 13.24
CA ASN A 82 15.40 7.34 14.23
C ASN A 82 14.55 7.42 15.50
N TYR A 83 14.19 8.63 15.93
CA TYR A 83 13.23 8.83 17.01
C TYR A 83 11.88 8.17 16.69
N LEU A 84 11.33 8.40 15.49
CA LEU A 84 10.02 7.89 15.10
C LEU A 84 9.96 6.36 15.03
N ILE A 85 10.97 5.69 14.46
CA ILE A 85 10.96 4.22 14.39
C ILE A 85 11.06 3.59 15.78
N ASN A 86 11.86 4.17 16.68
CA ASN A 86 11.97 3.73 18.07
C ASN A 86 10.67 4.01 18.86
N TYR A 87 10.02 5.14 18.58
CA TYR A 87 8.73 5.49 19.18
C TYR A 87 7.64 4.50 18.71
N LEU A 88 7.57 4.19 17.42
CA LEU A 88 6.65 3.19 16.88
C LEU A 88 6.90 1.80 17.46
N ALA A 89 8.16 1.41 17.69
CA ALA A 89 8.51 0.13 18.29
C ALA A 89 8.07 0.02 19.76
N SER A 90 8.24 1.10 20.52
CA SER A 90 7.99 1.12 21.97
C SER A 90 6.54 1.45 22.35
N LYS A 91 5.93 2.43 21.67
CA LYS A 91 4.60 2.96 21.99
C LYS A 91 3.53 2.59 20.97
N GLY A 92 3.92 2.24 19.75
CA GLY A 92 3.00 1.98 18.64
C GLY A 92 1.81 1.04 18.96
N PRO A 93 1.99 -0.08 19.68
CA PRO A 93 0.88 -0.98 20.04
C PRO A 93 -0.20 -0.35 20.94
N GLU A 94 0.14 0.70 21.70
CA GLU A 94 -0.77 1.38 22.64
C GLU A 94 -1.47 2.60 22.01
N LEU A 95 -1.09 2.99 20.79
CA LEU A 95 -1.60 4.20 20.15
C LEU A 95 -2.97 3.98 19.50
N GLU A 96 -3.79 5.04 19.55
CA GLU A 96 -5.01 5.12 18.76
C GLU A 96 -4.72 4.98 17.25
N PRO A 97 -5.58 4.28 16.47
CA PRO A 97 -5.30 3.97 15.07
C PRO A 97 -4.99 5.19 14.19
N PHE A 98 -5.66 6.32 14.43
CA PHE A 98 -5.45 7.56 13.67
C PHE A 98 -4.10 8.22 13.99
N VAL A 99 -3.66 8.17 15.26
CA VAL A 99 -2.34 8.65 15.68
C VAL A 99 -1.24 7.77 15.09
N LEU A 100 -1.41 6.45 15.20
CA LEU A 100 -0.48 5.47 14.63
C LEU A 100 -0.32 5.68 13.11
N GLY A 101 -1.43 5.85 12.39
CA GLY A 101 -1.41 6.13 10.95
C GLY A 101 -0.64 7.41 10.60
N SER A 102 -0.86 8.49 11.36
CA SER A 102 -0.17 9.77 11.19
C SER A 102 1.34 9.66 11.41
N LEU A 103 1.77 8.95 12.46
CA LEU A 103 3.19 8.74 12.77
C LEU A 103 3.89 7.85 11.74
N ILE A 104 3.22 6.79 11.26
CA ILE A 104 3.74 5.94 10.18
C ILE A 104 3.89 6.77 8.90
N GLN A 105 2.92 7.64 8.58
CA GLN A 105 3.02 8.56 7.45
C GLN A 105 4.22 9.50 7.59
N LEU A 106 4.38 10.14 8.75
CA LEU A 106 5.51 11.00 9.04
C LEU A 106 6.86 10.28 8.86
N PHE A 107 6.98 9.06 9.40
CA PHE A 107 8.17 8.23 9.25
C PHE A 107 8.47 7.87 7.78
N CYS A 108 7.45 7.54 7.00
CA CYS A 108 7.61 7.24 5.57
C CYS A 108 7.94 8.50 4.75
N ARG A 109 7.34 9.65 5.07
CA ARG A 109 7.60 10.94 4.40
C ARG A 109 9.04 11.39 4.60
N ILE A 110 9.53 11.38 5.84
CA ILE A 110 10.92 11.76 6.12
C ILE A 110 11.91 10.79 5.46
N THR A 111 11.56 9.51 5.43
CA THR A 111 12.33 8.47 4.75
C THR A 111 12.43 8.71 3.25
N LYS A 112 11.31 9.01 2.58
CA LYS A 112 11.29 9.39 1.16
C LYS A 112 12.15 10.62 0.89
N PHE A 113 12.04 11.65 1.72
CA PHE A 113 12.74 12.92 1.51
C PHE A 113 14.25 12.80 1.72
N GLY A 114 14.69 11.85 2.57
CA GLY A 114 16.09 11.50 2.78
C GLY A 114 16.62 10.37 1.89
N TRP A 115 15.78 9.74 1.06
CA TRP A 115 16.11 8.47 0.37
C TRP A 115 17.40 8.50 -0.44
N LEU A 116 17.71 9.63 -1.08
CA LEU A 116 18.92 9.82 -1.89
C LEU A 116 20.05 10.56 -1.16
N ASP A 117 19.81 11.00 0.08
CA ASP A 117 20.75 11.84 0.83
C ASP A 117 21.69 11.02 1.70
N ASP A 118 21.19 9.94 2.30
CA ASP A 118 21.96 9.06 3.18
C ASP A 118 21.40 7.63 3.15
N ASP A 119 22.28 6.64 3.22
CA ASP A 119 21.95 5.21 3.17
C ASP A 119 21.09 4.76 4.35
N LYS A 120 21.20 5.44 5.51
CA LYS A 120 20.37 5.17 6.70
C LYS A 120 18.88 5.25 6.41
N PHE A 121 18.45 6.10 5.46
CA PHE A 121 17.04 6.16 5.09
C PHE A 121 16.55 4.88 4.40
N ARG A 122 17.45 4.14 3.75
CA ARG A 122 17.13 2.91 3.00
C ARG A 122 17.13 1.64 3.87
N GLU A 123 17.59 1.72 5.11
CA GLU A 123 17.51 0.64 6.10
C GLU A 123 16.07 0.35 6.56
N VAL A 124 15.09 1.17 6.15
CA VAL A 124 13.67 1.05 6.54
C VAL A 124 13.07 -0.33 6.31
N VAL A 125 13.47 -1.04 5.25
CA VAL A 125 12.96 -2.39 4.99
C VAL A 125 13.47 -3.37 6.04
N LYS A 126 14.74 -3.24 6.45
CA LYS A 126 15.35 -4.05 7.50
C LYS A 126 14.72 -3.78 8.86
N GLU A 127 14.55 -2.51 9.20
CA GLU A 127 13.90 -2.11 10.44
C GLU A 127 12.44 -2.59 10.49
N ALA A 128 11.70 -2.53 9.37
CA ALA A 128 10.36 -3.08 9.31
C ALA A 128 10.32 -4.61 9.51
N MET A 129 11.36 -5.35 9.07
CA MET A 129 11.46 -6.78 9.36
C MET A 129 11.62 -7.07 10.86
N ASP A 130 12.26 -6.19 11.62
CA ASP A 130 12.35 -6.34 13.08
C ASP A 130 10.96 -6.31 13.74
N PHE A 131 10.01 -5.52 13.22
CA PHE A 131 8.61 -5.53 13.65
C PHE A 131 7.88 -6.83 13.27
N LEU A 132 8.14 -7.36 12.06
CA LEU A 132 7.55 -8.60 11.56
C LEU A 132 8.05 -9.85 12.31
N SER A 133 9.14 -9.74 13.07
CA SER A 133 9.65 -10.82 13.92
C SER A 133 9.03 -10.86 15.33
N GLN A 134 8.16 -9.89 15.65
CA GLN A 134 7.59 -9.70 17.00
C GLN A 134 6.11 -10.13 17.07
N ALA A 135 5.43 -9.77 18.16
CA ALA A 135 4.03 -10.09 18.42
C ALA A 135 3.09 -9.48 17.36
N GLN A 136 1.84 -9.96 17.33
CA GLN A 136 0.84 -9.63 16.32
C GLN A 136 0.64 -8.12 16.09
N HIS A 137 0.67 -7.30 17.15
CA HIS A 137 0.53 -5.85 17.04
C HIS A 137 1.73 -5.19 16.34
N HIS A 138 2.96 -5.58 16.71
CA HIS A 138 4.17 -5.13 16.03
C HIS A 138 4.19 -5.61 14.58
N TYR A 139 3.80 -6.85 14.32
CA TYR A 139 3.67 -7.39 12.96
C TYR A 139 2.75 -6.52 12.10
N ALA A 140 1.58 -6.15 12.63
CA ALA A 140 0.64 -5.24 11.96
C ALA A 140 1.27 -3.87 11.67
N ILE A 141 2.06 -3.32 12.60
CA ILE A 141 2.79 -2.06 12.41
C ILE A 141 3.84 -2.19 11.30
N GLY A 142 4.60 -3.29 11.28
CA GLY A 142 5.59 -3.57 10.22
C GLY A 142 4.95 -3.61 8.83
N LEU A 143 3.83 -4.32 8.68
CA LEU A 143 3.07 -4.34 7.42
C LEU A 143 2.56 -2.94 7.03
N LYS A 144 2.04 -2.17 7.99
CA LYS A 144 1.56 -0.80 7.74
C LYS A 144 2.69 0.14 7.32
N ILE A 145 3.88 0.04 7.94
CA ILE A 145 5.07 0.81 7.55
C ILE A 145 5.45 0.50 6.11
N LEU A 146 5.56 -0.79 5.75
CA LEU A 146 5.92 -1.19 4.39
C LEU A 146 4.88 -0.71 3.37
N ASN A 147 3.59 -0.84 3.70
CA ASN A 147 2.52 -0.42 2.80
C ASN A 147 2.53 1.11 2.61
N GLN A 148 2.62 1.87 3.70
CA GLN A 148 2.70 3.32 3.64
C GLN A 148 3.95 3.80 2.92
N LEU A 149 5.09 3.12 3.06
CA LEU A 149 6.31 3.46 2.34
C LEU A 149 6.13 3.30 0.82
N VAL A 150 5.54 2.18 0.37
CA VAL A 150 5.26 1.97 -1.06
C VAL A 150 4.32 3.07 -1.58
N SER A 151 3.25 3.38 -0.85
CA SER A 151 2.32 4.46 -1.23
C SER A 151 2.98 5.84 -1.24
N GLU A 152 3.74 6.19 -0.21
CA GLU A 152 4.43 7.49 -0.13
C GLU A 152 5.44 7.65 -1.26
N ILE A 153 6.24 6.64 -1.59
CA ILE A 153 7.20 6.72 -2.71
C ILE A 153 6.46 6.91 -4.05
N ASN A 154 5.33 6.25 -4.24
CA ASN A 154 4.54 6.29 -5.47
C ASN A 154 3.74 7.61 -5.64
N GLN A 155 3.44 8.32 -4.55
CA GLN A 155 2.69 9.56 -4.57
C GLN A 155 3.54 10.79 -4.87
N HIS A 156 2.92 11.86 -5.39
CA HIS A 156 3.56 13.17 -5.49
C HIS A 156 3.42 13.95 -4.18
N ASN A 157 4.50 14.56 -3.70
CA ASN A 157 4.45 15.42 -2.52
C ASN A 157 4.85 16.84 -2.88
N ALA A 158 4.06 17.81 -2.39
CA ALA A 158 4.47 19.20 -2.34
C ALA A 158 5.82 19.30 -1.58
N GLY A 159 6.75 20.13 -2.06
CA GLY A 159 8.08 20.30 -1.48
C GLY A 159 9.19 19.43 -2.09
N LEU A 160 8.86 18.43 -2.92
CA LEU A 160 9.85 17.59 -3.59
C LEU A 160 9.83 17.82 -5.12
N PRO A 161 10.95 18.25 -5.75
CA PRO A 161 10.99 18.43 -7.20
C PRO A 161 10.70 17.12 -7.96
N ALA A 162 9.88 17.19 -9.03
CA ALA A 162 9.45 16.01 -9.80
C ALA A 162 10.63 15.16 -10.35
N ALA A 163 11.75 15.80 -10.73
CA ALA A 163 12.96 15.09 -11.15
C ALA A 163 13.59 14.26 -10.02
N ARG A 164 13.60 14.80 -8.79
CA ARG A 164 14.09 14.10 -7.61
C ARG A 164 13.16 12.96 -7.22
N GLN A 165 11.85 13.18 -7.28
CA GLN A 165 10.86 12.14 -7.03
C GLN A 165 11.01 10.94 -7.98
N ARG A 166 11.16 11.19 -9.30
CA ARG A 166 11.40 10.11 -10.28
C ARG A 166 12.67 9.30 -9.98
N ARG A 167 13.74 9.96 -9.53
CA ARG A 167 14.98 9.29 -9.10
C ARG A 167 14.77 8.45 -7.85
N ILE A 168 14.02 8.94 -6.86
CA ILE A 168 13.66 8.20 -5.65
C ILE A 168 12.83 6.96 -6.02
N ALA A 169 11.76 7.13 -6.79
CA ALA A 169 10.89 6.04 -7.23
C ALA A 169 11.67 4.98 -8.01
N SER A 170 12.55 5.40 -8.93
CA SER A 170 13.42 4.46 -9.68
C SER A 170 14.37 3.70 -8.75
N SER A 171 15.04 4.40 -7.83
CA SER A 171 15.93 3.78 -6.85
C SER A 171 15.18 2.77 -5.96
N PHE A 172 14.02 3.15 -5.43
CA PHE A 172 13.19 2.29 -4.59
C PHE A 172 12.68 1.05 -5.33
N ARG A 173 12.19 1.22 -6.56
CA ARG A 173 11.76 0.13 -7.46
C ARG A 173 12.87 -0.90 -7.65
N ASP A 174 14.09 -0.43 -7.88
CA ASP A 174 15.21 -1.28 -8.27
C ASP A 174 15.88 -1.97 -7.06
N HIS A 175 15.80 -1.40 -5.85
CA HIS A 175 16.53 -1.90 -4.68
C HIS A 175 15.66 -2.45 -3.54
N SER A 176 14.40 -2.04 -3.41
CA SER A 176 13.59 -2.32 -2.21
C SER A 176 12.22 -2.91 -2.53
N LEU A 177 11.54 -2.44 -3.57
CA LEU A 177 10.15 -2.83 -3.85
C LEU A 177 9.96 -4.34 -4.01
N PHE A 178 10.90 -5.02 -4.67
CA PHE A 178 10.80 -6.48 -4.85
C PHE A 178 10.88 -7.23 -3.52
N GLN A 179 11.80 -6.84 -2.64
CA GLN A 179 11.92 -7.44 -1.32
C GLN A 179 10.64 -7.24 -0.51
N ILE A 180 10.03 -6.05 -0.59
CA ILE A 180 8.75 -5.76 0.09
C ILE A 180 7.63 -6.66 -0.47
N PHE A 181 7.58 -6.87 -1.79
CA PHE A 181 6.62 -7.79 -2.39
C PHE A 181 6.85 -9.23 -1.90
N GLN A 182 8.09 -9.70 -1.80
CA GLN A 182 8.41 -11.03 -1.25
C GLN A 182 8.02 -11.18 0.22
N ILE A 183 8.21 -10.13 1.03
CA ILE A 183 7.73 -10.07 2.42
C ILE A 183 6.21 -10.21 2.46
N SER A 184 5.49 -9.51 1.58
CA SER A 184 4.03 -9.59 1.51
C SER A 184 3.53 -11.00 1.18
N LEU A 185 4.15 -11.67 0.21
CA LEU A 185 3.83 -13.06 -0.14
C LEU A 185 4.14 -14.01 1.01
N THR A 186 5.29 -13.87 1.64
CA THR A 186 5.68 -14.68 2.81
C THR A 186 4.64 -14.54 3.92
N SER A 187 4.18 -13.32 4.17
CA SER A 187 3.13 -13.02 5.16
C SER A 187 1.81 -13.69 4.79
N LEU A 188 1.37 -13.60 3.52
CA LEU A 188 0.17 -14.28 3.03
C LEU A 188 0.25 -15.80 3.20
N PHE A 189 1.39 -16.41 2.87
CA PHE A 189 1.56 -17.86 3.05
C PHE A 189 1.53 -18.26 4.53
N GLN A 190 2.16 -17.49 5.41
CA GLN A 190 2.16 -17.75 6.86
C GLN A 190 0.77 -17.59 7.49
N LEU A 191 0.00 -16.61 7.02
CA LEU A 191 -1.31 -16.26 7.57
C LEU A 191 -2.47 -17.00 6.89
N LYS A 192 -2.21 -17.97 6.00
CA LYS A 192 -3.24 -18.65 5.21
C LYS A 192 -4.32 -19.33 6.08
N SER A 193 -3.95 -19.85 7.24
CA SER A 193 -4.89 -20.48 8.20
C SER A 193 -5.64 -19.48 9.08
N ASP A 194 -5.22 -18.21 9.10
CA ASP A 194 -5.70 -17.18 10.02
C ASP A 194 -6.87 -16.38 9.41
N VAL A 195 -7.90 -17.13 8.97
CA VAL A 195 -8.99 -16.66 8.11
C VAL A 195 -9.73 -15.46 8.72
N GLY A 196 -9.82 -14.37 7.94
CA GLY A 196 -10.52 -13.15 8.34
C GLY A 196 -9.71 -12.23 9.26
N SER A 197 -8.45 -12.57 9.57
CA SER A 197 -7.61 -11.73 10.43
C SER A 197 -7.27 -10.39 9.76
N LYS A 198 -7.06 -9.36 10.58
CA LYS A 198 -6.61 -8.05 10.07
C LYS A 198 -5.22 -8.13 9.41
N LEU A 199 -4.40 -9.09 9.81
CA LEU A 199 -3.07 -9.29 9.21
C LEU A 199 -3.17 -9.80 7.78
N GLN A 200 -4.12 -10.69 7.47
CA GLN A 200 -4.39 -11.14 6.11
C GLN A 200 -4.71 -9.97 5.18
N GLU A 201 -5.61 -9.08 5.62
CA GLU A 201 -5.96 -7.86 4.89
C GLU A 201 -4.73 -6.96 4.67
N LEU A 202 -3.94 -6.70 5.72
CA LEU A 202 -2.74 -5.86 5.64
C LEU A 202 -1.69 -6.43 4.69
N SER A 203 -1.46 -7.76 4.70
CA SER A 203 -0.52 -8.41 3.79
C SER A 203 -0.99 -8.34 2.34
N LEU A 204 -2.29 -8.51 2.10
CA LEU A 204 -2.88 -8.44 0.76
C LEU A 204 -2.83 -7.01 0.21
N MET A 205 -3.15 -6.01 1.04
CA MET A 205 -3.00 -4.59 0.70
C MET A 205 -1.55 -4.25 0.36
N LEU A 206 -0.57 -4.80 1.10
CA LEU A 206 0.84 -4.61 0.78
C LEU A 206 1.22 -5.21 -0.58
N SER A 207 0.76 -6.43 -0.88
CA SER A 207 0.95 -7.05 -2.20
C SER A 207 0.35 -6.19 -3.31
N LEU A 208 -0.88 -5.69 -3.12
CA LEU A 208 -1.57 -4.85 -4.09
C LEU A 208 -0.83 -3.54 -4.33
N SER A 209 -0.38 -2.87 -3.27
CA SER A 209 0.43 -1.64 -3.37
C SER A 209 1.71 -1.88 -4.16
N CYS A 210 2.39 -3.01 -3.93
CA CYS A 210 3.61 -3.36 -4.67
C CYS A 210 3.34 -3.59 -6.16
N LEU A 211 2.27 -4.33 -6.48
CA LEU A 211 1.88 -4.65 -7.85
C LEU A 211 1.28 -3.44 -8.61
N SER A 212 0.79 -2.44 -7.87
CA SER A 212 0.21 -1.20 -8.41
C SER A 212 1.19 -0.04 -8.46
N PHE A 213 2.47 -0.26 -8.12
CA PHE A 213 3.50 0.76 -8.20
C PHE A 213 3.67 1.28 -9.64
N ASP A 214 3.94 2.59 -9.81
CA ASP A 214 4.22 3.17 -11.12
C ASP A 214 5.64 2.79 -11.57
N PHE A 215 5.75 1.64 -12.24
CA PHE A 215 7.01 1.13 -12.75
C PHE A 215 7.63 1.99 -13.87
N MET A 216 6.83 2.80 -14.56
CA MET A 216 7.24 3.58 -15.74
C MET A 216 7.59 5.04 -15.39
N GLY A 217 7.19 5.53 -14.22
CA GLY A 217 7.38 6.92 -13.81
C GLY A 217 6.54 7.90 -14.63
N THR A 218 5.49 7.39 -15.27
CA THR A 218 4.45 8.17 -15.93
C THR A 218 3.29 8.18 -14.96
N SER A 219 3.09 9.31 -14.28
CA SER A 219 1.93 9.52 -13.40
C SER A 219 0.69 9.04 -14.12
N TYR A 220 0.18 7.90 -13.68
CA TYR A 220 -1.02 7.31 -14.26
C TYR A 220 -2.13 8.35 -14.12
N ASP A 221 -2.82 8.62 -15.21
CA ASP A 221 -4.05 9.39 -15.13
C ASP A 221 -5.07 8.51 -14.40
N GLU A 222 -5.28 8.77 -13.11
CA GLU A 222 -6.23 8.04 -12.25
C GLU A 222 -7.67 8.13 -12.79
N SER A 223 -7.96 9.03 -13.73
CA SER A 223 -9.25 9.11 -14.41
C SER A 223 -9.45 8.04 -15.49
N SER A 224 -8.40 7.29 -15.86
CA SER A 224 -8.49 6.17 -16.80
C SER A 224 -8.62 4.83 -16.06
N ASP A 225 -9.77 4.16 -16.22
CA ASP A 225 -10.01 2.83 -15.65
C ASP A 225 -9.14 1.72 -16.28
N GLU A 226 -8.43 2.06 -17.36
CA GLU A 226 -7.56 1.16 -18.11
C GLU A 226 -6.17 1.07 -17.50
N ILE A 227 -5.94 0.05 -16.65
CA ILE A 227 -4.56 -0.38 -16.33
C ILE A 227 -3.87 -0.75 -17.66
N GLY A 228 -2.66 -0.29 -17.87
CA GLY A 228 -1.87 -0.62 -19.05
C GLY A 228 -1.12 -1.92 -18.85
N THR A 229 -0.18 -2.21 -19.74
CA THR A 229 0.76 -3.31 -19.50
C THR A 229 1.64 -2.99 -18.30
N VAL A 230 1.67 -3.88 -17.30
CA VAL A 230 2.52 -3.75 -16.10
C VAL A 230 3.98 -4.10 -16.47
N GLN A 231 4.89 -3.16 -16.21
CA GLN A 231 6.30 -3.19 -16.64
C GLN A 231 7.25 -3.49 -15.48
N VAL A 232 7.00 -4.57 -14.73
CA VAL A 232 7.84 -4.97 -13.59
C VAL A 232 9.30 -5.26 -14.02
N PRO A 233 10.29 -5.00 -13.13
CA PRO A 233 11.69 -5.35 -13.37
C PRO A 233 11.89 -6.86 -13.58
N SER A 234 12.92 -7.22 -14.35
CA SER A 234 13.23 -8.62 -14.66
C SER A 234 13.60 -9.46 -13.43
N GLY A 235 14.04 -8.84 -12.33
CA GLY A 235 14.32 -9.55 -11.08
C GLY A 235 13.09 -10.23 -10.46
N TRP A 236 11.87 -9.81 -10.84
CA TRP A 236 10.63 -10.36 -10.30
C TRP A 236 10.23 -11.69 -10.96
N LYS A 237 10.85 -12.03 -12.10
CA LYS A 237 10.49 -13.18 -12.93
C LYS A 237 10.36 -14.48 -12.13
N PRO A 238 11.34 -14.90 -11.29
CA PRO A 238 11.25 -16.18 -10.60
C PRO A 238 10.03 -16.30 -9.69
N THR A 239 9.66 -15.21 -9.02
CA THR A 239 8.48 -15.18 -8.14
C THR A 239 7.19 -15.17 -8.94
N LEU A 240 7.13 -14.43 -10.05
CA LEU A 240 5.92 -14.34 -10.87
C LEU A 240 5.66 -15.58 -11.73
N GLU A 241 6.70 -16.36 -12.03
CA GLU A 241 6.61 -17.65 -12.73
C GLU A 241 6.16 -18.79 -11.81
N ASP A 242 6.34 -18.65 -10.50
CA ASP A 242 5.87 -19.64 -9.54
C ASP A 242 4.33 -19.64 -9.51
N SER A 243 3.74 -20.79 -9.84
CA SER A 243 2.30 -21.03 -9.76
C SER A 243 1.74 -20.75 -8.37
N SER A 244 2.53 -20.92 -7.31
CA SER A 244 2.09 -20.62 -5.95
C SER A 244 1.73 -19.13 -5.76
N THR A 245 2.41 -18.24 -6.47
CA THR A 245 2.18 -16.79 -6.41
C THR A 245 0.82 -16.41 -7.00
N LEU A 246 0.39 -17.02 -8.11
CA LEU A 246 -0.97 -16.81 -8.60
C LEU A 246 -1.99 -17.48 -7.68
N GLN A 247 -1.69 -18.71 -7.25
CA GLN A 247 -2.61 -19.52 -6.45
C GLN A 247 -2.97 -18.84 -5.13
N ILE A 248 -2.02 -18.20 -4.44
CA ILE A 248 -2.29 -17.57 -3.15
C ILE A 248 -3.35 -16.47 -3.28
N PHE A 249 -3.38 -15.70 -4.37
CA PHE A 249 -4.42 -14.68 -4.56
C PHE A 249 -5.78 -15.30 -4.88
N PHE A 250 -5.83 -16.39 -5.66
CA PHE A 250 -7.08 -17.14 -5.85
C PHE A 250 -7.59 -17.74 -4.53
N ASP A 251 -6.70 -18.30 -3.71
CA ASP A 251 -7.04 -18.86 -2.39
C ASP A 251 -7.65 -17.78 -1.49
N TYR A 252 -7.04 -16.59 -1.43
CA TYR A 252 -7.56 -15.47 -0.65
C TYR A 252 -8.89 -14.93 -1.17
N TYR A 253 -9.10 -14.90 -2.50
CA TYR A 253 -10.41 -14.57 -3.07
C TYR A 253 -11.46 -15.59 -2.65
N ALA A 254 -11.12 -16.88 -2.69
CA ALA A 254 -12.04 -17.97 -2.34
C ALA A 254 -12.47 -17.96 -0.86
N LEU A 255 -11.73 -17.29 0.03
CA LEU A 255 -12.18 -17.05 1.42
C LEU A 255 -13.43 -16.16 1.49
N ASN A 256 -13.72 -15.40 0.43
CA ASN A 256 -14.87 -14.50 0.31
C ASN A 256 -15.04 -13.56 1.53
N GLN A 257 -13.92 -12.97 1.95
CA GLN A 257 -13.85 -12.01 3.05
C GLN A 257 -13.94 -10.57 2.53
N MET A 258 -13.97 -9.58 3.43
CA MET A 258 -14.04 -8.15 3.05
C MET A 258 -12.88 -7.67 2.16
N PHE A 259 -11.78 -8.43 2.10
CA PHE A 259 -10.60 -8.15 1.28
C PHE A 259 -10.54 -8.93 -0.04
N SER A 260 -11.63 -9.58 -0.45
CA SER A 260 -11.68 -10.40 -1.68
C SER A 260 -11.40 -9.56 -2.94
N LYS A 261 -11.83 -8.30 -2.95
CA LYS A 261 -11.62 -7.38 -4.07
C LYS A 261 -10.13 -7.16 -4.31
N GLU A 262 -9.37 -6.97 -3.25
CA GLU A 262 -7.93 -6.73 -3.28
C GLU A 262 -7.19 -7.94 -3.87
N ALA A 263 -7.68 -9.15 -3.62
CA ALA A 263 -7.14 -10.37 -4.21
C ALA A 263 -7.37 -10.41 -5.73
N LEU A 264 -8.57 -10.04 -6.19
CA LEU A 264 -8.85 -9.87 -7.63
C LEU A 264 -8.01 -8.76 -8.26
N GLU A 265 -7.81 -7.64 -7.56
CA GLU A 265 -6.98 -6.55 -8.05
C GLU A 265 -5.50 -6.95 -8.16
N CYS A 266 -4.99 -7.80 -7.25
CA CYS A 266 -3.67 -8.41 -7.38
C CYS A 266 -3.58 -9.30 -8.63
N LEU A 267 -4.56 -10.21 -8.81
CA LEU A 267 -4.65 -11.05 -10.02
C LEU A 267 -4.74 -10.22 -11.29
N LEU A 268 -5.48 -9.11 -11.26
CA LEU A 268 -5.60 -8.16 -12.36
C LEU A 268 -4.25 -7.53 -12.75
N ARG A 269 -3.43 -7.12 -11.76
CA ARG A 269 -2.07 -6.59 -12.04
C ARG A 269 -1.17 -7.68 -12.61
N LEU A 270 -1.24 -8.90 -12.07
CA LEU A 270 -0.47 -10.04 -12.55
C LEU A 270 -0.84 -10.44 -13.99
N ALA A 271 -2.14 -10.49 -14.30
CA ALA A 271 -2.67 -10.74 -15.63
C ALA A 271 -2.29 -9.67 -16.67
N SER A 272 -1.93 -8.46 -16.20
CA SER A 272 -1.52 -7.33 -17.03
C SER A 272 -0.01 -7.29 -17.29
N THR A 273 0.77 -8.26 -16.80
CA THR A 273 2.23 -8.29 -16.99
C THR A 273 2.62 -8.48 -18.46
N ARG A 274 3.66 -7.76 -18.90
CA ARG A 274 4.14 -7.81 -20.29
C ARG A 274 4.64 -9.20 -20.69
N ARG A 275 4.48 -9.54 -21.97
CA ARG A 275 5.02 -10.79 -22.57
C ARG A 275 6.51 -11.01 -22.29
N SER A 276 7.33 -9.97 -22.37
CA SER A 276 8.80 -10.07 -22.16
C SER A 276 9.21 -10.40 -20.72
N LEU A 277 8.25 -10.42 -19.79
CA LEU A 277 8.48 -10.95 -18.45
C LEU A 277 8.78 -12.46 -18.51
N PHE A 278 8.06 -13.21 -19.35
CA PHE A 278 8.23 -14.66 -19.45
C PHE A 278 9.48 -15.01 -20.27
N PRO A 279 10.25 -16.04 -19.87
CA PRO A 279 11.49 -16.43 -20.53
C PRO A 279 11.26 -17.10 -21.89
N ASN A 280 10.10 -17.75 -22.06
CA ASN A 280 9.67 -18.40 -23.29
C ASN A 280 8.14 -18.53 -23.32
N ASP A 281 7.61 -18.93 -24.47
CA ASP A 281 6.17 -19.09 -24.68
C ASP A 281 5.59 -20.21 -23.81
N THR A 282 6.36 -21.25 -23.46
CA THR A 282 5.90 -22.33 -22.57
C THR A 282 5.59 -21.81 -21.17
N ALA A 283 6.48 -21.01 -20.57
CA ALA A 283 6.27 -20.42 -19.25
C ALA A 283 5.07 -19.47 -19.26
N ARG A 284 4.92 -18.67 -20.33
CA ARG A 284 3.78 -17.78 -20.52
C ARG A 284 2.45 -18.55 -20.65
N MET A 285 2.45 -19.64 -21.42
CA MET A 285 1.27 -20.49 -21.58
C MET A 285 0.88 -21.20 -20.29
N LYS A 286 1.85 -21.62 -19.48
CA LYS A 286 1.60 -22.19 -18.14
C LYS A 286 0.92 -21.17 -17.22
N PHE A 287 1.44 -19.95 -17.17
CA PHE A 287 0.85 -18.85 -16.41
C PHE A 287 -0.58 -18.53 -16.89
N LEU A 288 -0.78 -18.41 -18.20
CA LEU A 288 -2.09 -18.15 -18.80
C LEU A 288 -3.10 -19.27 -18.46
N SER A 289 -2.69 -20.54 -18.54
CA SER A 289 -3.57 -21.67 -18.25
C SER A 289 -3.98 -21.70 -16.78
N HIS A 290 -3.08 -21.37 -15.85
CA HIS A 290 -3.40 -21.24 -14.42
C HIS A 290 -4.42 -20.11 -14.19
N LEU A 291 -4.17 -18.92 -14.75
CA LEU A 291 -5.07 -17.79 -14.64
C LEU A 291 -6.47 -18.09 -15.23
N MET A 292 -6.51 -18.77 -16.37
CA MET A 292 -7.75 -19.21 -17.02
C MET A 292 -8.52 -20.20 -16.14
N GLN A 293 -7.83 -21.18 -15.56
CA GLN A 293 -8.45 -22.16 -14.67
C GLN A 293 -9.02 -21.50 -13.40
N GLY A 294 -8.29 -20.59 -12.76
CA GLY A 294 -8.82 -19.89 -11.57
C GLY A 294 -10.03 -19.01 -11.90
N THR A 295 -10.01 -18.27 -13.02
CA THR A 295 -11.18 -17.46 -13.43
C THR A 295 -12.36 -18.33 -13.89
N LYS A 296 -12.10 -19.51 -14.47
CA LYS A 296 -13.12 -20.52 -14.79
C LYS A 296 -13.85 -20.98 -13.53
N GLU A 297 -13.12 -21.31 -12.47
CA GLU A 297 -13.70 -21.76 -11.20
C GLU A 297 -14.59 -20.69 -10.57
N ILE A 298 -14.17 -19.42 -10.63
CA ILE A 298 -14.98 -18.28 -10.18
C ILE A 298 -16.30 -18.19 -10.98
N LEU A 299 -16.23 -18.34 -12.31
CA LEU A 299 -17.41 -18.32 -13.18
C LEU A 299 -18.38 -19.49 -12.89
N GLN A 300 -17.86 -20.69 -12.64
CA GLN A 300 -18.66 -21.88 -12.37
C GLN A 300 -19.35 -21.82 -11.01
N THR A 301 -18.62 -21.37 -9.98
CA THR A 301 -19.12 -21.34 -8.59
C THR A 301 -19.93 -20.08 -8.29
N GLY A 302 -19.66 -18.98 -8.99
CA GLY A 302 -20.24 -17.68 -8.70
C GLY A 302 -19.78 -17.08 -7.37
N ILE A 303 -18.73 -17.63 -6.74
CA ILE A 303 -18.25 -17.19 -5.43
C ILE A 303 -17.86 -15.71 -5.46
N GLY A 304 -18.31 -14.94 -4.47
CA GLY A 304 -17.99 -13.51 -4.33
C GLY A 304 -18.59 -12.57 -5.38
N LEU A 305 -19.19 -13.07 -6.47
CA LEU A 305 -19.72 -12.24 -7.57
C LEU A 305 -21.04 -11.53 -7.25
N SER A 306 -21.68 -11.82 -6.11
CA SER A 306 -22.83 -11.04 -5.63
C SER A 306 -22.43 -9.66 -5.09
N ASP A 307 -21.16 -9.49 -4.71
CA ASP A 307 -20.62 -8.21 -4.27
C ASP A 307 -20.24 -7.36 -5.49
N HIS A 308 -20.65 -6.09 -5.47
CA HIS A 308 -20.50 -5.18 -6.61
C HIS A 308 -19.02 -4.89 -6.94
N ASP A 309 -18.18 -4.74 -5.91
CA ASP A 309 -16.78 -4.41 -6.07
C ASP A 309 -15.98 -5.60 -6.62
N ASN A 310 -16.26 -6.80 -6.10
CA ASN A 310 -15.73 -8.05 -6.63
C ASN A 310 -16.13 -8.25 -8.10
N TYR A 311 -17.41 -8.04 -8.40
CA TYR A 311 -17.94 -8.21 -9.74
C TYR A 311 -17.24 -7.28 -10.73
N HIS A 312 -17.09 -6.00 -10.37
CA HIS A 312 -16.39 -5.02 -11.20
C HIS A 312 -14.91 -5.38 -11.40
N ALA A 313 -14.20 -5.73 -10.34
CA ALA A 313 -12.80 -6.16 -10.42
C ALA A 313 -12.63 -7.41 -11.30
N PHE A 314 -13.56 -8.36 -11.20
CA PHE A 314 -13.57 -9.58 -12.00
C PHE A 314 -13.82 -9.30 -13.49
N CYS A 315 -14.76 -8.41 -13.83
CA CYS A 315 -14.97 -7.95 -15.21
C CYS A 315 -13.69 -7.36 -15.82
N ARG A 316 -12.97 -6.53 -15.06
CA ARG A 316 -11.68 -5.96 -15.49
C ARG A 316 -10.63 -7.05 -15.71
N LEU A 317 -10.59 -8.06 -14.83
CA LEU A 317 -9.69 -9.20 -14.95
C LEU A 317 -9.95 -10.00 -16.23
N LEU A 318 -11.22 -10.33 -16.54
CA LEU A 318 -11.59 -10.97 -17.79
C LEU A 318 -11.20 -10.13 -19.02
N GLY A 319 -11.37 -8.81 -18.93
CA GLY A 319 -10.92 -7.87 -19.97
C GLY A 319 -9.43 -7.97 -20.29
N ARG A 320 -8.58 -8.35 -19.33
CA ARG A 320 -7.13 -8.51 -19.55
C ARG A 320 -6.74 -9.65 -20.45
N PHE A 321 -7.53 -10.72 -20.47
CA PHE A 321 -7.27 -11.83 -21.40
C PHE A 321 -7.28 -11.32 -22.85
N LYS A 322 -8.25 -10.47 -23.19
CA LYS A 322 -8.37 -9.86 -24.52
C LYS A 322 -7.27 -8.86 -24.82
N LEU A 323 -6.91 -8.02 -23.84
CA LEU A 323 -5.97 -6.91 -24.06
C LEU A 323 -4.49 -7.35 -24.03
N ASN A 324 -4.16 -8.40 -23.29
CA ASN A 324 -2.77 -8.78 -23.00
C ASN A 324 -2.32 -10.09 -23.65
N TYR A 325 -3.23 -10.88 -24.24
CA TYR A 325 -2.92 -12.15 -24.89
C TYR A 325 -3.49 -12.19 -26.31
N GLN A 326 -2.73 -12.79 -27.22
CA GLN A 326 -3.20 -13.01 -28.59
C GLN A 326 -4.27 -14.10 -28.60
N LEU A 327 -5.19 -14.04 -29.55
CA LEU A 327 -6.24 -15.05 -29.70
C LEU A 327 -5.67 -16.46 -29.87
N SER A 328 -4.56 -16.59 -30.61
CA SER A 328 -3.85 -17.87 -30.77
C SER A 328 -3.31 -18.41 -29.44
N GLU A 329 -2.89 -17.57 -28.50
CA GLU A 329 -2.48 -18.00 -27.16
C GLU A 329 -3.69 -18.51 -26.38
N LEU A 330 -4.80 -17.75 -26.41
CA LEU A 330 -6.03 -18.09 -25.68
C LEU A 330 -6.62 -19.42 -26.14
N VAL A 331 -6.75 -19.64 -27.45
CA VAL A 331 -7.34 -20.87 -28.02
C VAL A 331 -6.50 -22.10 -27.71
N ASN A 332 -5.18 -21.94 -27.56
CA ASN A 332 -4.25 -23.01 -27.23
C ASN A 332 -4.10 -23.25 -25.71
N ALA A 333 -4.70 -22.40 -24.86
CA ALA A 333 -4.69 -22.60 -23.42
C ALA A 333 -5.59 -23.79 -23.02
N GLU A 334 -5.15 -24.55 -22.04
CA GLU A 334 -5.92 -25.68 -21.52
C GLU A 334 -7.24 -25.18 -20.91
N GLY A 335 -8.36 -25.82 -21.27
CA GLY A 335 -9.69 -25.46 -20.76
C GLY A 335 -10.36 -24.26 -21.47
N TYR A 336 -9.76 -23.70 -22.53
CA TYR A 336 -10.30 -22.54 -23.25
C TYR A 336 -11.76 -22.70 -23.68
N SER A 337 -12.12 -23.85 -24.25
CA SER A 337 -13.46 -24.09 -24.78
C SER A 337 -14.52 -23.92 -23.70
N GLU A 338 -14.34 -24.55 -22.54
CA GLU A 338 -15.31 -24.41 -21.44
C GLU A 338 -15.29 -23.00 -20.84
N TRP A 339 -14.10 -22.42 -20.67
CA TRP A 339 -13.93 -21.08 -20.13
C TRP A 339 -14.64 -20.01 -20.98
N ILE A 340 -14.51 -20.04 -22.31
CA ILE A 340 -15.13 -19.02 -23.18
C ILE A 340 -16.66 -19.12 -23.18
N HIS A 341 -17.23 -20.33 -23.05
CA HIS A 341 -18.68 -20.50 -22.89
C HIS A 341 -19.17 -19.85 -21.59
N LEU A 342 -18.46 -20.09 -20.47
CA LEU A 342 -18.78 -19.48 -19.18
C LEU A 342 -18.66 -17.96 -19.20
N VAL A 343 -17.63 -17.42 -19.85
CA VAL A 343 -17.47 -15.96 -20.04
C VAL A 343 -18.63 -15.39 -20.86
N ALA A 344 -19.06 -16.08 -21.92
CA ALA A 344 -20.19 -15.65 -22.74
C ALA A 344 -21.50 -15.65 -21.94
N GLU A 345 -21.78 -16.72 -21.19
CA GLU A 345 -22.94 -16.81 -20.31
C GLU A 345 -22.95 -15.71 -19.23
N PHE A 346 -21.80 -15.50 -18.58
CA PHE A 346 -21.62 -14.43 -17.61
C PHE A 346 -21.92 -13.07 -18.24
N THR A 347 -21.32 -12.77 -19.40
CA THR A 347 -21.54 -11.51 -20.13
C THR A 347 -23.02 -11.30 -20.47
N LEU A 348 -23.71 -12.35 -20.95
CA LEU A 348 -25.14 -12.28 -21.23
C LEU A 348 -25.93 -11.97 -19.95
N LYS A 349 -25.66 -12.67 -18.84
CA LYS A 349 -26.30 -12.39 -17.55
C LYS A 349 -26.07 -10.94 -17.12
N SER A 350 -24.84 -10.44 -17.21
CA SER A 350 -24.48 -9.04 -16.90
C SER A 350 -25.31 -8.02 -17.67
N LEU A 351 -25.48 -8.25 -18.98
CA LEU A 351 -26.23 -7.36 -19.86
C LEU A 351 -27.74 -7.42 -19.61
N HIS A 352 -28.25 -8.58 -19.18
CA HIS A 352 -29.66 -8.71 -18.80
C HIS A 352 -29.96 -8.04 -17.46
N SER A 353 -29.06 -8.11 -16.48
CA SER A 353 -29.20 -7.45 -15.18
C SER A 353 -28.99 -5.94 -15.23
N TRP A 354 -28.45 -5.40 -16.33
CA TRP A 354 -28.28 -3.96 -16.51
C TRP A 354 -29.55 -3.26 -17.02
N LYS A 355 -30.53 -4.02 -17.49
CA LYS A 355 -31.89 -3.53 -17.77
C LYS A 355 -32.70 -3.44 -16.49
#